data_AF-A0A8X6R9T7-F1
#
_entry.id   AF-A0A8X6R9T7-F1
#
_cell.length_a   1.000
_cell.length_b   1.000
_cell.length_c   1.000
_cell.angle_alpha   90.00
_cell.angle_beta   90.00
_cell.angle_gamma   90.00
#
_symmetry.space_group_name_H-M   'P 1'
#
loop_
_entity.id
_entity.type
_entity.pdbx_description
1 polymer ?
#
loop_
_entity_poly.entity_id
_entity_poly.type
_entity_poly.pdbx_seq_one_letter_code
_entity_poly.pdbx_strand_id
1 'polypeptide(L)'
;MTGKRARRHFSQLREIERGLIIGMKTAGWSTHRVAGQVDRSESAVINCWEQWTREGTRAWKTGSGATRKTTKREDRRIVRQALVDPTVTRSKRRADVGVAIVPQTISRHLAEANLKSKRPFRALPLTAEHQQLRLQWCQARPIWNVTDWQKVVFSDESRFVLGTDDNRVRV
;
A
#
# COMPACT_ATOMS: atom_id res chain seq x y z
N MET A 1 -45.04 -24.36 -26.41
CA MET A 1 -44.75 -23.83 -25.06
C MET A 1 -43.24 -23.81 -24.85
N THR A 2 -42.59 -22.65 -24.99
CA THR A 2 -41.15 -22.50 -24.81
C THR A 2 -40.84 -22.36 -23.32
N GLY A 3 -40.45 -23.47 -22.67
CA GLY A 3 -40.04 -23.48 -21.28
C GLY A 3 -38.85 -22.54 -21.07
N LYS A 4 -39.05 -21.47 -20.30
CA LYS A 4 -37.97 -20.58 -19.86
C LYS A 4 -36.94 -21.44 -19.11
N ARG A 5 -35.76 -21.64 -19.69
CA ARG A 5 -34.64 -22.30 -19.00
C ARG A 5 -34.32 -21.47 -17.75
N ALA A 6 -34.58 -22.03 -16.57
CA ALA A 6 -34.16 -21.44 -15.31
C ALA A 6 -32.65 -21.21 -15.34
N ARG A 7 -32.19 -19.99 -15.00
CA ARG A 7 -30.76 -19.71 -14.87
C ARG A 7 -30.22 -20.59 -13.74
N ARG A 8 -29.35 -21.53 -14.08
CA ARG A 8 -28.62 -22.34 -13.08
C ARG A 8 -27.77 -21.38 -12.25
N HIS A 9 -28.06 -21.26 -10.97
CA HIS A 9 -27.26 -20.50 -10.04
C HIS A 9 -26.05 -21.34 -9.62
N PHE A 10 -24.86 -20.99 -10.11
CA PHE A 10 -23.62 -21.66 -9.75
C PHE A 10 -23.01 -20.97 -8.53
N SER A 11 -22.98 -21.65 -7.40
CA SER A 11 -22.25 -21.18 -6.20
C SER A 11 -20.91 -21.91 -6.07
N GLN A 12 -19.91 -21.21 -5.55
CA GLN A 12 -18.60 -21.80 -5.28
C GLN A 12 -18.69 -22.86 -4.17
N LEU A 13 -17.84 -23.89 -4.27
CA LEU A 13 -17.73 -24.92 -3.24
C LEU A 13 -17.19 -24.30 -1.95
N ARG A 14 -17.96 -24.41 -0.87
CA ARG A 14 -17.54 -24.01 0.48
C ARG A 14 -16.33 -24.85 0.91
N GLU A 15 -15.51 -24.33 1.81
CA GLU A 15 -14.32 -25.06 2.28
C GLU A 15 -14.68 -26.43 2.88
N ILE A 16 -15.77 -26.49 3.65
CA ILE A 16 -16.30 -27.73 4.23
C ILE A 16 -16.68 -28.74 3.13
N GLU A 17 -17.35 -28.29 2.08
CA GLU A 17 -17.76 -29.14 0.95
C GLU A 17 -16.54 -29.72 0.23
N ARG A 18 -15.48 -28.91 0.04
CA ARG A 18 -14.21 -29.38 -0.54
C ARG A 18 -13.55 -30.42 0.36
N GLY A 19 -13.54 -30.22 1.67
CA GLY A 19 -13.03 -31.18 2.64
C GLY A 19 -13.78 -32.52 2.60
N LEU A 20 -15.11 -32.47 2.55
CA LEU A 20 -15.96 -33.66 2.42
C LEU A 20 -15.71 -34.40 1.10
N ILE A 21 -15.61 -33.67 -0.01
CA ILE A 21 -15.26 -34.25 -1.33
C ILE A 21 -13.93 -34.98 -1.26
N ILE A 22 -12.90 -34.32 -0.72
CA ILE A 22 -11.56 -34.91 -0.58
C ILE A 22 -11.62 -36.17 0.29
N GLY A 23 -12.25 -36.11 1.47
CA GLY A 23 -12.37 -37.25 2.39
C GLY A 23 -13.14 -38.44 1.81
N MET A 24 -14.24 -38.21 1.10
CA MET A 24 -14.97 -39.30 0.45
C MET A 24 -14.22 -39.88 -0.75
N LYS A 25 -13.51 -39.03 -1.51
CA LYS A 25 -12.67 -39.49 -2.62
C LYS A 25 -11.47 -40.30 -2.14
N THR A 26 -10.83 -39.92 -1.03
CA THR A 26 -9.76 -40.74 -0.41
C THR A 26 -10.28 -42.05 0.14
N ALA A 27 -11.53 -42.10 0.63
CA ALA A 27 -12.20 -43.33 1.03
C ALA A 27 -12.67 -44.22 -0.15
N GLY A 28 -12.30 -43.88 -1.40
CA GLY A 28 -12.59 -44.70 -2.58
C GLY A 28 -13.98 -44.54 -3.18
N TRP A 29 -14.75 -43.51 -2.79
CA TRP A 29 -16.10 -43.33 -3.32
C TRP A 29 -16.10 -42.88 -4.79
N SER A 30 -17.09 -43.36 -5.56
CA SER A 30 -17.33 -42.93 -6.94
C SER A 30 -17.72 -41.44 -6.99
N THR A 31 -17.36 -40.74 -8.06
CA THR A 31 -17.67 -39.31 -8.26
C THR A 31 -19.17 -39.03 -8.20
N HIS A 32 -19.99 -39.88 -8.82
CA HIS A 32 -21.45 -39.78 -8.82
C HIS A 32 -22.03 -39.80 -7.40
N ARG A 33 -21.61 -40.78 -6.58
CA ARG A 33 -22.04 -40.90 -5.19
C ARG A 33 -21.63 -39.68 -4.36
N VAL A 34 -20.40 -39.19 -4.54
CA VAL A 34 -19.91 -37.99 -3.85
C VAL A 34 -20.73 -36.77 -4.24
N ALA A 35 -21.00 -36.58 -5.54
CA ALA A 35 -21.78 -35.47 -6.06
C ALA A 35 -23.20 -35.41 -5.49
N GLY A 36 -23.88 -36.57 -5.41
CA GLY A 36 -25.18 -36.68 -4.75
C GLY A 36 -25.14 -36.37 -3.25
N GLN A 37 -24.07 -36.80 -2.55
CA GLN A 37 -23.94 -36.55 -1.12
C GLN A 37 -23.69 -35.08 -0.77
N VAL A 38 -22.94 -34.34 -1.60
CA VAL A 38 -22.66 -32.91 -1.36
C VAL A 38 -23.65 -31.97 -2.06
N ASP A 39 -24.63 -32.50 -2.81
CA ASP A 39 -25.55 -31.74 -3.64
C ASP A 39 -24.84 -30.79 -4.63
N ARG A 40 -23.86 -31.33 -5.37
CA ARG A 40 -23.05 -30.58 -6.35
C ARG A 40 -22.93 -31.37 -7.65
N SER A 41 -22.52 -30.69 -8.72
CA SER A 41 -22.27 -31.36 -9.99
C SER A 41 -21.05 -32.28 -9.93
N GLU A 42 -21.08 -33.38 -10.67
CA GLU A 42 -19.93 -34.29 -10.79
C GLU A 42 -18.67 -33.58 -11.29
N SER A 43 -18.81 -32.63 -12.22
CA SER A 43 -17.68 -31.82 -12.69
C SER A 43 -17.04 -30.98 -11.58
N ALA A 44 -17.82 -30.46 -10.62
CA ALA A 44 -17.27 -29.73 -9.48
C ALA A 44 -16.47 -30.65 -8.55
N VAL A 45 -16.95 -31.88 -8.35
CA VAL A 45 -16.25 -32.93 -7.60
C VAL A 45 -14.94 -33.33 -8.29
N ILE A 46 -14.97 -33.57 -9.60
CA ILE A 46 -13.79 -33.89 -10.41
C ILE A 46 -12.76 -32.77 -10.32
N ASN A 47 -13.14 -31.54 -10.65
CA ASN A 47 -12.23 -30.39 -10.62
C ASN A 47 -11.62 -30.16 -9.22
N CYS A 48 -12.41 -30.35 -8.16
CA CYS A 48 -11.93 -30.25 -6.79
C CYS A 48 -10.91 -31.34 -6.46
N TRP A 49 -11.19 -32.58 -6.86
CA TRP A 49 -10.31 -33.72 -6.65
C TRP A 49 -9.00 -33.60 -7.42
N GLU A 50 -9.05 -33.20 -8.69
CA GLU A 50 -7.87 -32.97 -9.53
C GLU A 50 -7.00 -31.83 -8.98
N GLN A 51 -7.63 -30.73 -8.53
CA GLN A 51 -6.90 -29.65 -7.89
C GLN A 51 -6.20 -30.13 -6.61
N TRP A 52 -6.89 -30.88 -5.76
CA TRP A 52 -6.31 -31.46 -4.55
C TRP A 52 -5.14 -32.41 -4.88
N THR A 53 -5.32 -33.30 -5.86
CA THR A 53 -4.28 -34.27 -6.26
C THR A 53 -3.02 -33.58 -6.80
N ARG A 54 -3.18 -32.44 -7.47
CA ARG A 54 -2.07 -31.69 -8.07
C ARG A 54 -1.36 -30.75 -7.09
N GLU A 55 -2.08 -30.15 -6.14
CA GLU A 55 -1.56 -29.05 -5.30
C GLU A 55 -1.56 -29.37 -3.79
N GLY A 56 -2.17 -30.49 -3.38
CA GLY A 56 -2.30 -30.87 -1.97
C GLY A 56 -3.07 -29.86 -1.11
N THR A 57 -3.82 -28.94 -1.75
CA THR A 57 -4.41 -27.79 -1.07
C THR A 57 -5.91 -27.72 -1.32
N ARG A 58 -6.69 -27.58 -0.24
CA ARG A 58 -8.15 -27.40 -0.30
C ARG A 58 -8.56 -25.94 -0.44
N ALA A 59 -7.63 -25.00 -0.25
CA ALA A 59 -7.88 -23.57 -0.37
C ALA A 59 -8.20 -23.18 -1.82
N TRP A 60 -8.91 -22.07 -1.96
CA TRP A 60 -9.18 -21.48 -3.25
C TRP A 60 -7.92 -20.82 -3.79
N LYS A 61 -7.77 -20.81 -5.11
CA LYS A 61 -6.79 -19.95 -5.75
C LYS A 61 -7.31 -18.53 -5.76
N THR A 62 -6.47 -17.60 -5.31
CA THR A 62 -6.71 -16.19 -5.57
C THR A 62 -6.68 -15.97 -7.07
N GLY A 63 -7.74 -15.39 -7.63
CA GLY A 63 -7.77 -15.01 -9.03
C GLY A 63 -6.65 -14.02 -9.34
N SER A 64 -6.19 -13.98 -10.59
CA SER A 64 -5.15 -13.05 -11.04
C SER A 64 -5.55 -11.56 -10.92
N GLY A 65 -6.84 -11.29 -10.71
CA GLY A 65 -7.38 -9.93 -10.66
C GLY A 65 -7.34 -9.24 -12.02
N ALA A 66 -7.73 -7.97 -12.05
CA ALA A 66 -7.63 -7.14 -13.24
C ALA A 66 -6.18 -6.72 -13.50
N THR A 67 -5.76 -6.77 -14.76
CA THR A 67 -4.43 -6.29 -15.17
C THR A 67 -4.29 -4.79 -14.89
N ARG A 68 -3.10 -4.37 -14.46
CA ARG A 68 -2.79 -2.96 -14.26
C ARG A 68 -2.74 -2.22 -15.60
N LYS A 69 -3.19 -0.96 -15.60
CA LYS A 69 -3.00 -0.05 -16.75
C LYS A 69 -1.57 0.45 -16.88
N THR A 70 -0.80 0.43 -15.79
CA THR A 70 0.58 0.90 -15.77
C THR A 70 1.56 -0.26 -15.93
N THR A 71 2.69 0.03 -16.56
CA THR A 71 3.82 -0.89 -16.65
C THR A 71 4.76 -0.74 -15.44
N LYS A 72 5.57 -1.77 -15.15
CA LYS A 72 6.61 -1.70 -14.11
C LYS A 72 7.62 -0.55 -14.33
N ARG A 73 7.79 -0.07 -15.58
CA ARG A 73 8.68 1.06 -15.89
C ARG A 73 8.03 2.39 -15.49
N GLU A 74 6.74 2.54 -15.75
CA GLU A 74 5.96 3.71 -15.33
C GLU A 74 5.83 3.80 -13.81
N ASP A 75 5.56 2.68 -13.14
CA ASP A 75 5.49 2.62 -11.67
C ASP A 75 6.81 3.11 -11.04
N ARG A 76 7.96 2.65 -11.58
CA ARG A 76 9.29 3.14 -11.15
C ARG A 76 9.50 4.62 -11.43
N ARG A 77 8.98 5.14 -12.55
CA ARG A 77 9.06 6.58 -12.88
C ARG A 77 8.26 7.41 -11.86
N ILE A 78 7.05 6.97 -11.50
CA ILE A 78 6.20 7.61 -10.48
C ILE A 78 6.93 7.69 -9.14
N VAL A 79 7.53 6.58 -8.70
CA VAL A 79 8.27 6.53 -7.42
C VAL A 79 9.51 7.41 -7.48
N ARG A 80 10.28 7.37 -8.58
CA ARG A 80 11.49 8.19 -8.72
C ARG A 80 11.18 9.68 -8.65
N GLN A 81 10.14 10.16 -9.35
CA GLN A 81 9.73 11.56 -9.25
C GLN A 81 9.41 11.97 -7.83
N ALA A 82 8.80 11.07 -7.04
CA ALA A 82 8.45 11.35 -5.66
C ALA A 82 9.66 11.44 -4.72
N LEU A 83 10.75 10.74 -5.06
CA LEU A 83 12.00 10.79 -4.32
C LEU A 83 12.85 12.01 -4.70
N VAL A 84 12.87 12.37 -6.00
CA VAL A 84 13.63 13.53 -6.50
C VAL A 84 12.99 14.84 -6.03
N ASP A 85 11.68 14.96 -6.17
CA ASP A 85 10.94 16.13 -5.71
C ASP A 85 9.66 15.68 -4.95
N PRO A 86 9.76 15.59 -3.61
CA PRO A 86 8.66 15.19 -2.75
C PRO A 86 7.46 16.15 -2.80
N THR A 87 7.65 17.39 -3.25
CA THR A 87 6.62 18.45 -3.23
C THR A 87 5.71 18.44 -4.45
N VAL A 88 6.10 17.74 -5.53
CA VAL A 88 5.31 17.66 -6.77
C VAL A 88 3.93 17.05 -6.53
N THR A 89 2.90 17.71 -7.05
CA THR A 89 1.51 17.24 -6.97
C THR A 89 1.27 15.98 -7.80
N ARG A 90 0.27 15.20 -7.40
CA ARG A 90 -0.16 13.98 -8.12
C ARG A 90 -0.52 14.26 -9.57
N SER A 91 -1.17 15.39 -9.86
CA SER A 91 -1.56 15.79 -11.22
C SER A 91 -0.36 16.04 -12.12
N LYS A 92 0.70 16.66 -11.58
CA LYS A 92 1.93 16.89 -12.33
C LYS A 92 2.70 15.59 -12.57
N ARG A 93 2.76 14.68 -11.57
CA ARG A 93 3.29 13.33 -11.77
C ARG A 93 2.52 12.54 -12.83
N ARG A 94 1.20 12.66 -12.86
CA ARG A 94 0.32 12.05 -13.88
C ARG A 94 0.68 12.52 -15.28
N ALA A 95 0.81 13.84 -15.45
CA ALA A 95 1.12 14.42 -16.75
C ALA A 95 2.48 13.93 -17.28
N ASP A 96 3.49 13.80 -16.41
CA ASP A 96 4.82 13.34 -16.81
C ASP A 96 4.84 11.87 -17.27
N VAL A 97 4.06 11.00 -16.62
CA VAL A 97 4.02 9.57 -16.96
C VAL A 97 3.39 9.33 -18.34
N GLY A 98 2.46 10.19 -18.77
CA GLY A 98 1.86 10.13 -20.11
C GLY A 98 0.81 9.03 -20.29
N VAL A 99 0.39 8.36 -19.22
CA VAL A 99 -0.63 7.30 -19.26
C VAL A 99 -1.98 7.84 -18.77
N ALA A 100 -3.06 7.44 -19.43
CA ALA A 100 -4.43 7.79 -19.06
C ALA A 100 -4.89 7.07 -17.77
N ILE A 101 -4.38 7.52 -16.62
CA ILE A 101 -4.72 7.06 -15.28
C ILE A 101 -5.38 8.15 -14.44
N VAL A 102 -6.22 7.78 -13.48
CA VAL A 102 -6.74 8.73 -12.49
C VAL A 102 -5.67 9.05 -11.43
N PRO A 103 -5.67 10.25 -10.81
CA PRO A 103 -4.69 10.62 -9.78
C PRO A 103 -4.63 9.65 -8.59
N GLN A 104 -5.74 8.96 -8.29
CA GLN A 104 -5.78 7.95 -7.23
C GLN A 104 -4.87 6.76 -7.51
N THR A 105 -4.65 6.41 -8.77
CA THR A 105 -3.73 5.34 -9.18
C THR A 105 -2.30 5.69 -8.76
N ILE A 106 -1.88 6.94 -8.94
CA ILE A 106 -0.57 7.43 -8.46
C ILE A 106 -0.47 7.30 -6.93
N SER A 107 -1.51 7.67 -6.20
CA SER A 107 -1.54 7.49 -4.74
C SER A 107 -1.35 6.03 -4.32
N ARG A 108 -1.99 5.08 -5.03
CA ARG A 108 -1.80 3.64 -4.75
C ARG A 108 -0.37 3.20 -5.01
N HIS A 109 0.23 3.59 -6.14
CA HIS A 109 1.62 3.24 -6.46
C HIS A 109 2.63 3.81 -5.44
N LEU A 110 2.40 5.04 -4.98
CA LEU A 110 3.23 5.63 -3.94
C LEU A 110 3.06 4.89 -2.60
N ALA A 111 1.84 4.51 -2.24
CA ALA A 111 1.57 3.74 -1.03
C ALA A 111 2.17 2.33 -1.09
N GLU A 112 2.10 1.64 -2.24
CA GLU A 112 2.77 0.35 -2.48
C GLU A 112 4.29 0.47 -2.29
N ALA A 113 4.86 1.64 -2.61
CA ALA A 113 6.27 1.96 -2.37
C ALA A 113 6.57 2.53 -0.97
N ASN A 114 5.61 2.46 -0.04
CA ASN A 114 5.70 3.01 1.32
C ASN A 114 5.97 4.53 1.41
N LEU A 115 5.63 5.28 0.36
CA LEU A 115 5.75 6.73 0.34
C LEU A 115 4.45 7.39 0.84
N LYS A 116 4.58 8.20 1.88
CA LYS A 116 3.48 8.95 2.49
C LYS A 116 3.70 10.45 2.33
N SER A 117 2.60 11.19 2.19
CA SER A 117 2.65 12.64 2.23
C SER A 117 3.03 13.11 3.64
N LYS A 118 3.94 14.07 3.72
CA LYS A 118 4.37 14.71 4.97
C LYS A 118 4.32 16.22 4.78
N ARG A 119 4.13 16.96 5.88
CA ARG A 119 4.29 18.42 5.87
C ARG A 119 5.79 18.74 5.84
N PRO A 120 6.26 19.63 4.93
CA PRO A 120 7.64 20.05 4.94
C PRO A 120 7.93 20.83 6.23
N PHE A 121 9.11 20.62 6.79
CA PHE A 121 9.60 21.41 7.92
C PHE A 121 9.87 22.84 7.46
N ARG A 122 9.41 23.84 8.22
CA ARG A 122 9.67 25.25 7.95
C ARG A 122 10.72 25.74 8.93
N ALA A 123 11.88 26.15 8.43
CA ALA A 123 12.93 26.81 9.19
C ALA A 123 13.48 27.99 8.41
N LEU A 124 14.05 28.94 9.15
CA LEU A 124 14.81 30.03 8.55
C LEU A 124 16.04 29.44 7.83
N PRO A 125 16.27 29.80 6.56
CA PRO A 125 17.42 29.30 5.83
C PRO A 125 18.71 29.81 6.49
N LEU A 126 19.63 28.89 6.80
CA LEU A 126 20.96 29.24 7.27
C LEU A 126 21.85 29.54 6.07
N THR A 127 22.53 30.70 6.08
CA THR A 127 23.61 30.98 5.14
C THR A 127 24.78 30.01 5.38
N ALA A 128 25.66 29.86 4.38
CA ALA A 128 26.83 28.97 4.51
C ALA A 128 27.72 29.36 5.71
N GLU A 129 27.90 30.66 5.93
CA GLU A 129 28.64 31.21 7.08
C GLU A 129 27.98 30.83 8.42
N HIS A 130 26.66 31.00 8.55
CA HIS A 130 25.94 30.59 9.76
C HIS A 130 26.10 29.10 10.04
N GLN A 131 26.07 28.25 9.02
CA GLN A 131 26.27 26.80 9.19
C GLN A 131 27.68 26.49 9.72
N GLN A 132 28.70 27.12 9.13
CA GLN A 132 30.09 26.93 9.54
C GLN A 132 30.34 27.39 10.98
N LEU A 133 29.91 28.59 11.35
CA LEU A 133 30.08 29.12 12.70
C LEU A 133 29.35 28.28 13.74
N ARG A 134 28.11 27.85 13.45
CA ARG A 134 27.35 26.96 14.35
C ARG A 134 28.04 25.61 14.52
N LEU A 135 28.56 25.02 13.45
CA LEU A 135 29.28 23.76 13.51
C LEU A 135 30.57 23.89 14.33
N GLN A 136 31.37 24.93 14.06
CA GLN A 136 32.60 25.21 14.81
C GLN A 136 32.33 25.45 16.29
N TRP A 137 31.23 26.16 16.62
CA TRP A 137 30.76 26.31 17.99
C TRP A 137 30.62 24.93 18.63
N CYS A 138 29.73 24.09 18.08
CA CYS A 138 29.43 22.76 18.63
C CYS A 138 30.68 21.88 18.76
N GLN A 139 31.55 21.89 17.73
CA GLN A 139 32.78 21.09 17.70
C GLN A 139 33.85 21.56 18.69
N ALA A 140 33.89 22.84 19.04
CA ALA A 140 34.84 23.35 20.02
C ALA A 140 34.49 22.92 21.46
N ARG A 141 33.24 22.50 21.71
CA ARG A 141 32.71 22.34 23.07
C ARG A 141 32.01 20.99 23.37
N PRO A 142 32.41 19.84 22.77
CA PRO A 142 31.78 18.55 23.04
C PRO A 142 32.09 18.00 24.43
N ILE A 143 33.22 18.42 25.04
CA ILE A 143 33.68 17.99 26.36
C ILE A 143 33.22 18.92 27.50
N TRP A 144 32.41 19.93 27.20
CA TRP A 144 31.92 20.86 28.22
C TRP A 144 31.06 20.13 29.26
N ASN A 145 31.46 20.27 30.52
CA ASN A 145 30.76 19.68 31.65
C ASN A 145 29.75 20.69 32.25
N VAL A 146 29.00 20.26 33.26
CA VAL A 146 27.97 21.09 33.89
C VAL A 146 28.52 22.41 34.43
N THR A 147 29.75 22.42 34.96
CA THR A 147 30.37 23.64 35.50
C THR A 147 30.77 24.64 34.42
N ASP A 148 31.06 24.18 33.20
CA ASP A 148 31.33 25.05 32.07
C ASP A 148 30.05 25.66 31.52
N TRP A 149 28.96 24.88 31.47
CA TRP A 149 27.64 25.40 31.10
C TRP A 149 27.08 26.42 32.09
N GLN A 150 27.39 26.28 33.39
CA GLN A 150 27.02 27.27 34.42
C GLN A 150 27.61 28.66 34.19
N LYS A 151 28.69 28.78 33.39
CA LYS A 151 29.32 30.06 33.06
C LYS A 151 28.64 30.77 31.90
N VAL A 152 27.69 30.13 31.21
CA VAL A 152 26.99 30.70 30.04
C VAL A 152 25.59 31.13 30.42
N VAL A 153 25.28 32.40 30.11
CA VAL A 153 23.92 32.95 30.19
C VAL A 153 23.39 33.11 28.78
N PHE A 154 22.23 32.53 28.50
CA PHE A 154 21.50 32.72 27.24
C PHE A 154 20.43 33.78 27.42
N SER A 155 20.38 34.75 26.51
CA SER A 155 19.33 35.76 26.43
C SER A 155 18.84 35.86 24.99
N ASP A 156 17.53 36.06 24.81
CA ASP A 156 16.90 36.30 23.51
C ASP A 156 15.71 37.25 23.68
N GLU A 157 15.35 37.96 22.62
CA GLU A 157 14.20 38.86 22.60
C GLU A 157 13.03 38.21 21.88
N SER A 158 11.91 38.04 22.57
CA SER A 158 10.68 37.50 21.99
C SER A 158 9.66 38.60 21.74
N ARG A 159 9.06 38.60 20.54
CA ARG A 159 7.93 39.48 20.21
C ARG A 159 6.62 38.85 20.69
N PHE A 160 5.93 39.51 21.60
CA PHE A 160 4.58 39.14 22.02
C PHE A 160 3.55 39.94 21.22
N VAL A 161 2.58 39.25 20.60
CA VAL A 161 1.52 39.89 19.79
C VAL A 161 0.20 39.79 20.56
N LEU A 162 -0.51 40.92 20.70
CA LEU A 162 -1.78 41.01 21.45
C LEU A 162 -3.02 40.50 20.67
N GLY A 163 -2.83 39.93 19.47
CA GLY A 163 -3.90 39.41 18.62
C GLY A 163 -3.39 38.44 17.56
N THR A 164 -4.22 37.49 17.14
CA THR A 164 -3.87 36.43 16.18
C THR A 164 -4.07 36.89 14.73
N ASP A 165 -3.01 36.86 13.94
CA ASP A 165 -3.12 36.82 12.48
C ASP A 165 -3.13 35.35 12.04
N ASP A 166 -4.27 34.89 11.51
CA ASP A 166 -4.55 33.46 11.29
C ASP A 166 -3.73 32.87 10.12
N ASN A 167 -2.96 33.70 9.38
CA ASN A 167 -1.93 33.36 8.36
C ASN A 167 -2.24 32.16 7.46
N ARG A 168 -3.52 31.86 7.27
CA ARG A 168 -4.04 30.69 6.59
C ARG A 168 -4.04 30.96 5.09
N VAL A 169 -3.00 30.49 4.43
CA VAL A 169 -3.02 30.32 2.98
C VAL A 169 -3.76 29.01 2.68
N ARG A 170 -4.93 29.09 2.02
CA ARG A 170 -5.64 27.91 1.53
C ARG A 170 -4.83 27.26 0.40
N VAL A 171 -4.53 25.98 0.57
CA VAL A 171 -3.92 25.08 -0.43
C VAL A 171 -5.01 24.21 -1.03
#